data_AF-F8PRJ1-F1
#
_entry.id   AF-F8PRJ1-F1
#
_cell.length_a   1.000
_cell.length_b   1.000
_cell.length_c   1.000
_cell.angle_alpha   90.00
_cell.angle_beta   90.00
_cell.angle_gamma   90.00
#
_symmetry.space_group_name_H-M   'P 1'
#
loop_
_entity.id
_entity.type
_entity.pdbx_description
1 polymer ?
#
loop_
_entity_poly.entity_id
_entity_poly.type
_entity_poly.pdbx_seq_one_letter_code
_entity_poly.pdbx_strand_id
1 'polypeptide(L)'
;MTLGAWNHGAYAGYDEELIREQLARNYAFFGEEGMTHIRAGTVVIVGCGGVGSWVAVMLVRSGVSKIRLVDFDYVTLSSLNRHATAGLSDVGTPKVASMERTLKDIARWAEVDCRIDIWRKEDGGRLLEGADWVVDAIDNITTKVDLLKYCHDHGIKVFSSMGASAKCDPTRIQISDISYTIYDPLARSVRRRLRLQGISSGIPVVYSTEVPGDVKLLPLPEEEFQKGPVKELGVFDDFRVRILPVLGPLPSIFGLHISTYILCEMAKKPILNPLPIKNRRKLYERLLRDLLHRESKLTGQIINKLPIDDDDVALIFEDLHRGRSVVPPHPVPSRPTLMRWDPAEPLTLENCVVFEFAEAEKHARELNVWGEAVQQVVDRRSKEIIGYREWTL
;
A
#
# COMPACT_ATOMS: atom_id res chain seq x y z
N MET A 1 32.21 -24.41 1.79
CA MET A 1 31.82 -23.60 0.62
C MET A 1 31.11 -22.36 1.13
N THR A 2 31.76 -21.21 1.04
CA THR A 2 31.30 -19.92 1.56
C THR A 2 30.10 -19.41 0.76
N LEU A 3 28.89 -19.57 1.30
CA LEU A 3 27.61 -19.17 0.71
C LEU A 3 27.21 -17.71 0.99
N GLY A 4 28.14 -16.83 1.39
CA GLY A 4 27.82 -15.48 1.89
C GLY A 4 28.17 -14.30 0.98
N ALA A 5 29.26 -14.38 0.20
CA ALA A 5 29.81 -13.20 -0.46
C ALA A 5 29.24 -12.99 -1.88
N TRP A 6 28.85 -11.74 -2.19
CA TRP A 6 28.61 -11.25 -3.55
C TRP A 6 29.82 -11.56 -4.42
N ASN A 7 29.63 -12.10 -5.62
CA ASN A 7 30.72 -12.54 -6.47
C ASN A 7 31.26 -11.32 -7.24
N HIS A 8 32.22 -10.60 -6.62
CA HIS A 8 32.75 -9.32 -7.10
C HIS A 8 33.46 -9.38 -8.49
N GLY A 9 33.53 -10.56 -9.13
CA GLY A 9 34.23 -10.78 -10.39
C GLY A 9 33.37 -10.77 -11.67
N ALA A 10 32.04 -10.66 -11.58
CA ALA A 10 31.16 -10.83 -12.75
C ALA A 10 31.07 -9.58 -13.67
N TYR A 11 31.61 -8.43 -13.25
CA TYR A 11 31.56 -7.17 -14.00
C TYR A 11 32.44 -7.13 -15.26
N ALA A 12 33.40 -8.03 -15.38
CA ALA A 12 34.55 -7.85 -16.28
C ALA A 12 34.28 -8.09 -17.79
N GLY A 13 33.01 -8.21 -18.23
CA GLY A 13 32.69 -8.68 -19.58
C GLY A 13 31.73 -7.84 -20.42
N TYR A 14 31.02 -6.86 -19.85
CA TYR A 14 30.04 -6.07 -20.60
C TYR A 14 30.56 -4.66 -20.88
N ASP A 15 30.33 -4.19 -22.09
CA ASP A 15 30.73 -2.86 -22.53
C ASP A 15 29.93 -1.79 -21.79
N GLU A 16 30.62 -0.96 -21.00
CA GLU A 16 29.99 0.13 -20.25
C GLU A 16 29.35 1.19 -21.17
N GLU A 17 29.80 1.34 -22.41
CA GLU A 17 29.15 2.24 -23.38
C GLU A 17 27.73 1.75 -23.72
N LEU A 18 27.55 0.44 -23.92
CA LEU A 18 26.24 -0.17 -24.17
C LEU A 18 25.33 -0.10 -22.94
N ILE A 19 25.88 -0.33 -21.74
CA ILE A 19 25.10 -0.21 -20.49
C ILE A 19 24.65 1.23 -20.30
N ARG A 20 25.54 2.19 -20.58
CA ARG A 20 25.25 3.61 -20.48
C ARG A 20 24.19 4.04 -21.47
N GLU A 21 24.22 3.55 -22.71
CA GLU A 21 23.17 3.78 -23.71
C GLU A 21 21.82 3.20 -23.24
N GLN A 22 21.81 1.96 -22.73
CA GLN A 22 20.61 1.34 -22.15
C GLN A 22 20.01 2.19 -21.01
N LEU A 23 20.86 2.83 -20.21
CA LEU A 23 20.47 3.64 -19.04
C LEU A 23 20.44 5.14 -19.34
N ALA A 24 20.50 5.58 -20.60
CA ALA A 24 20.71 6.99 -20.96
C ALA A 24 19.67 7.93 -20.34
N ARG A 25 18.41 7.48 -20.22
CA ARG A 25 17.33 8.27 -19.59
C ARG A 25 17.48 8.38 -18.06
N ASN A 26 18.02 7.36 -17.42
CA ASN A 26 18.33 7.40 -15.98
C ASN A 26 19.52 8.34 -15.72
N TYR A 27 20.57 8.29 -16.54
CA TYR A 27 21.68 9.25 -16.49
C TYR A 27 21.21 10.69 -16.71
N ALA A 28 20.33 10.93 -17.69
CA ALA A 28 19.76 12.25 -17.91
C ALA A 28 18.94 12.78 -16.70
N PHE A 29 18.31 11.89 -15.92
CA PHE A 29 17.46 12.28 -14.79
C PHE A 29 18.22 12.42 -13.46
N PHE A 30 19.11 11.48 -13.15
CA PHE A 30 19.86 11.41 -11.89
C PHE A 30 21.27 12.01 -11.98
N GLY A 31 21.80 12.24 -13.18
CA GLY A 31 23.17 12.67 -13.41
C GLY A 31 24.20 11.58 -13.13
N GLU A 32 25.47 11.87 -13.42
CA GLU A 32 26.59 10.92 -13.21
C GLU A 32 26.72 10.49 -11.75
N GLU A 33 26.66 11.44 -10.82
CA GLU A 33 26.80 11.13 -9.40
C GLU A 33 25.66 10.23 -8.93
N GLY A 34 24.41 10.55 -9.24
CA GLY A 34 23.27 9.74 -8.83
C GLY A 34 23.34 8.33 -9.39
N MET A 35 23.70 8.19 -10.67
CA MET A 35 23.87 6.88 -11.31
C MET A 35 25.05 6.10 -10.75
N THR A 36 26.14 6.74 -10.34
CA THR A 36 27.27 6.07 -9.67
C THR A 36 26.80 5.36 -8.39
N HIS A 37 25.96 6.03 -7.58
CA HIS A 37 25.41 5.44 -6.37
C HIS A 37 24.39 4.32 -6.68
N ILE A 38 23.51 4.53 -7.68
CA ILE A 38 22.54 3.50 -8.10
C ILE A 38 23.26 2.24 -8.63
N ARG A 39 24.28 2.39 -9.49
CA ARG A 39 25.05 1.28 -10.06
C ARG A 39 25.81 0.50 -8.98
N ALA A 40 26.34 1.19 -7.97
CA ALA A 40 27.03 0.53 -6.85
C ALA A 40 26.07 -0.12 -5.83
N GLY A 41 24.78 0.26 -5.86
CA GLY A 41 23.80 -0.15 -4.86
C GLY A 41 23.45 -1.64 -4.89
N THR A 42 23.25 -2.18 -3.69
CA THR A 42 22.87 -3.57 -3.42
C THR A 42 21.49 -3.63 -2.76
N VAL A 43 20.53 -4.29 -3.42
CA VAL A 43 19.16 -4.41 -2.92
C VAL A 43 18.78 -5.87 -2.66
N VAL A 44 18.28 -6.15 -1.45
CA VAL A 44 17.73 -7.45 -1.10
C VAL A 44 16.21 -7.36 -1.10
N ILE A 45 15.55 -8.24 -1.84
CA ILE A 45 14.09 -8.30 -1.94
C ILE A 45 13.61 -9.58 -1.26
N VAL A 46 12.82 -9.43 -0.19
CA VAL A 46 12.23 -10.54 0.56
C VAL A 46 10.75 -10.64 0.21
N GLY A 47 10.39 -11.74 -0.46
CA GLY A 47 9.08 -11.93 -1.09
C GLY A 47 9.11 -11.53 -2.57
N CYS A 48 9.03 -12.53 -3.45
CA CYS A 48 9.07 -12.41 -4.90
C CYS A 48 7.68 -12.53 -5.52
N GLY A 49 6.64 -12.06 -4.82
CA GLY A 49 5.26 -12.08 -5.32
C GLY A 49 4.93 -10.93 -6.28
N GLY A 50 3.65 -10.54 -6.33
CA GLY A 50 3.17 -9.45 -7.21
C GLY A 50 3.73 -8.06 -6.90
N VAL A 51 4.37 -7.85 -5.75
CA VAL A 51 5.07 -6.59 -5.44
C VAL A 51 6.56 -6.73 -5.74
N GLY A 52 7.24 -7.67 -5.06
CA GLY A 52 8.70 -7.83 -5.17
C GLY A 52 9.20 -8.13 -6.59
N SER A 53 8.43 -8.86 -7.40
CA SER A 53 8.80 -9.10 -8.81
C SER A 53 8.87 -7.81 -9.63
N TRP A 54 7.93 -6.89 -9.45
CA TRP A 54 7.96 -5.57 -10.10
C TRP A 54 9.06 -4.67 -9.54
N VAL A 55 9.34 -4.77 -8.23
CA VAL A 55 10.45 -4.04 -7.61
C VAL A 55 11.77 -4.42 -8.27
N ALA A 56 12.07 -5.72 -8.36
CA ALA A 56 13.32 -6.20 -8.94
C ALA A 56 13.48 -5.78 -10.39
N VAL A 57 12.43 -5.96 -11.21
CA VAL A 57 12.45 -5.59 -12.62
C VAL A 57 12.75 -4.10 -12.78
N MET A 58 12.09 -3.23 -12.02
CA MET A 58 12.25 -1.79 -12.20
C MET A 58 13.58 -1.26 -11.63
N LEU A 59 14.10 -1.87 -10.57
CA LEU A 59 15.43 -1.52 -10.03
C LEU A 59 16.54 -1.89 -11.00
N VAL A 60 16.53 -3.10 -11.56
CA VAL A 60 17.52 -3.53 -12.57
C VAL A 60 17.44 -2.67 -13.82
N ARG A 61 16.22 -2.40 -14.33
CA ARG A 61 16.01 -1.50 -15.48
C ARG A 61 16.52 -0.08 -15.24
N SER A 62 16.68 0.32 -13.99
CA SER A 62 17.12 1.66 -13.60
C SER A 62 18.60 1.74 -13.22
N GLY A 63 19.35 0.63 -13.30
CA GLY A 63 20.79 0.61 -13.08
C GLY A 63 21.26 -0.10 -11.80
N VAL A 64 20.36 -0.58 -10.93
CA VAL A 64 20.80 -1.35 -9.75
C VAL A 64 21.50 -2.62 -10.23
N SER A 65 22.78 -2.76 -9.88
CA SER A 65 23.64 -3.81 -10.45
C SER A 65 23.72 -5.07 -9.58
N LYS A 66 23.27 -5.01 -8.32
CA LYS A 66 23.28 -6.13 -7.38
C LYS A 66 21.91 -6.31 -6.76
N ILE A 67 21.24 -7.42 -7.10
CA ILE A 67 19.95 -7.79 -6.50
C ILE A 67 20.02 -9.19 -5.92
N ARG A 68 19.59 -9.33 -4.67
CA ARG A 68 19.34 -10.63 -4.04
C ARG A 68 17.84 -10.85 -3.92
N LEU A 69 17.38 -12.02 -4.37
CA LEU A 69 15.99 -12.43 -4.35
C LEU A 69 15.81 -13.53 -3.31
N VAL A 70 14.94 -13.32 -2.34
CA VAL A 70 14.66 -14.28 -1.26
C VAL A 70 13.18 -14.64 -1.30
N ASP A 71 12.87 -15.85 -1.75
CA ASP A 71 11.51 -16.41 -1.70
C ASP A 71 11.59 -17.95 -1.80
N PHE A 72 10.82 -18.65 -1.00
CA PHE A 72 10.75 -20.11 -0.98
C PHE A 72 9.64 -20.66 -1.91
N ASP A 73 8.74 -19.80 -2.38
CA ASP A 73 7.57 -20.20 -3.15
C ASP A 73 7.90 -20.53 -4.62
N TYR A 74 6.98 -21.30 -5.20
CA TYR A 74 6.92 -21.61 -6.62
C TYR A 74 5.89 -20.74 -7.34
N VAL A 75 6.06 -20.57 -8.65
CA VAL A 75 5.08 -19.93 -9.51
C VAL A 75 3.86 -20.85 -9.64
N THR A 76 2.68 -20.29 -9.39
CA THR A 76 1.38 -20.96 -9.58
C THR A 76 0.60 -20.32 -10.72
N LEU A 77 -0.43 -20.99 -11.24
CA LEU A 77 -1.37 -20.38 -12.20
C LEU A 77 -1.98 -19.08 -11.67
N SER A 78 -2.32 -19.04 -10.38
CA SER A 78 -2.85 -17.84 -9.72
C SER A 78 -1.82 -16.72 -9.53
N SER A 79 -0.52 -16.99 -9.73
CA SER A 79 0.52 -15.96 -9.71
C SER A 79 0.52 -15.11 -10.99
N LEU A 80 0.08 -15.68 -12.11
CA LEU A 80 0.19 -15.07 -13.45
C LEU A 80 -0.64 -13.79 -13.62
N ASN A 81 -1.63 -13.54 -12.75
CA ASN A 81 -2.43 -12.32 -12.82
C ASN A 81 -1.67 -11.06 -12.35
N ARG A 82 -0.51 -11.20 -11.69
CA ARG A 82 0.19 -10.08 -11.03
C ARG A 82 1.71 -10.16 -10.98
N HIS A 83 2.30 -11.35 -11.16
CA HIS A 83 3.75 -11.53 -11.11
C HIS A 83 4.43 -10.96 -12.37
N ALA A 84 5.48 -10.16 -12.21
CA ALA A 84 6.06 -9.39 -13.32
C ALA A 84 6.78 -10.24 -14.39
N THR A 85 7.39 -11.37 -13.98
CA THR A 85 8.29 -12.14 -14.85
C THR A 85 7.79 -13.53 -15.21
N ALA A 86 6.68 -13.98 -14.60
CA ALA A 86 6.25 -15.36 -14.71
C ALA A 86 5.26 -15.53 -15.87
N GLY A 87 5.54 -16.50 -16.76
CA GLY A 87 4.63 -16.96 -17.81
C GLY A 87 4.04 -18.34 -17.53
N LEU A 88 3.21 -18.85 -18.43
CA LEU A 88 2.63 -20.20 -18.33
C LEU A 88 3.70 -21.30 -18.20
N SER A 89 4.83 -21.14 -18.89
CA SER A 89 5.96 -22.08 -18.84
C SER A 89 6.67 -22.12 -17.49
N ASP A 90 6.42 -21.14 -16.61
CA ASP A 90 7.08 -21.05 -15.31
C ASP A 90 6.30 -21.72 -14.19
N VAL A 91 5.06 -22.12 -14.44
CA VAL A 91 4.23 -22.78 -13.42
C VAL A 91 4.95 -24.02 -12.89
N GLY A 92 5.15 -24.08 -11.58
CA GLY A 92 5.90 -25.13 -10.90
C GLY A 92 7.40 -24.89 -10.77
N THR A 93 7.93 -23.75 -11.24
CA THR A 93 9.33 -23.34 -11.02
C THR A 93 9.45 -22.38 -9.84
N PRO A 94 10.60 -22.32 -9.12
CA PRO A 94 10.81 -21.34 -8.05
C PRO A 94 10.64 -19.90 -8.57
N LYS A 95 9.92 -19.04 -7.82
CA LYS A 95 9.69 -17.65 -8.24
C LYS A 95 11.00 -16.89 -8.48
N VAL A 96 11.99 -17.10 -7.61
CA VAL A 96 13.32 -16.49 -7.75
C VAL A 96 14.00 -16.88 -9.06
N ALA A 97 13.82 -18.13 -9.53
CA ALA A 97 14.41 -18.60 -10.78
C ALA A 97 13.74 -17.99 -12.02
N SER A 98 12.40 -17.86 -12.01
CA SER A 98 11.66 -17.13 -13.06
C SER A 98 12.15 -15.68 -13.16
N MET A 99 12.33 -15.02 -12.01
CA MET A 99 12.86 -13.66 -11.97
C MET A 99 14.30 -13.58 -12.45
N GLU A 100 15.19 -14.47 -12.01
CA GLU A 100 16.59 -14.50 -12.44
C GLU A 100 16.73 -14.52 -13.95
N ARG A 101 15.99 -15.43 -14.61
CA ARG A 101 16.01 -15.57 -16.06
C ARG A 101 15.61 -14.27 -16.74
N THR A 102 14.52 -13.65 -16.32
CA THR A 102 14.04 -12.39 -16.91
C THR A 102 14.97 -11.22 -16.61
N LEU A 103 15.52 -11.12 -15.40
CA LEU A 103 16.46 -10.04 -15.05
C LEU A 103 17.76 -10.16 -15.85
N LYS A 104 18.29 -11.37 -16.03
CA LYS A 104 19.47 -11.60 -16.88
C LYS A 104 19.18 -11.35 -18.36
N ASP A 105 17.96 -11.56 -18.83
CA ASP A 105 17.56 -11.17 -20.20
C ASP A 105 17.51 -9.64 -20.36
N ILE A 106 16.99 -8.93 -19.35
CA ILE A 106 16.90 -7.47 -19.32
C ILE A 106 18.29 -6.81 -19.24
N ALA A 107 19.14 -7.33 -18.36
CA ALA A 107 20.41 -6.71 -17.99
C ALA A 107 21.40 -7.80 -17.58
N ARG A 108 22.12 -8.35 -18.55
CA ARG A 108 23.13 -9.39 -18.30
C ARG A 108 24.29 -8.95 -17.42
N TRP A 109 24.48 -7.64 -17.29
CA TRP A 109 25.47 -7.00 -16.42
C TRP A 109 25.03 -6.97 -14.94
N ALA A 110 23.76 -7.25 -14.62
CA ALA A 110 23.28 -7.28 -13.24
C ALA A 110 23.63 -8.61 -12.56
N GLU A 111 24.18 -8.54 -11.35
CA GLU A 111 24.38 -9.69 -10.47
C GLU A 111 23.07 -10.01 -9.75
N VAL A 112 22.51 -11.19 -10.06
CA VAL A 112 21.27 -11.67 -9.45
C VAL A 112 21.58 -12.88 -8.58
N ASP A 113 21.42 -12.73 -7.27
CA ASP A 113 21.64 -13.77 -6.26
C ASP A 113 20.28 -14.35 -5.81
N CYS A 114 19.96 -15.58 -6.22
CA CYS A 114 18.70 -16.22 -5.90
C CYS A 114 18.81 -17.15 -4.69
N ARG A 115 17.98 -16.89 -3.67
CA ARG A 115 17.88 -17.68 -2.44
C ARG A 115 16.46 -18.26 -2.34
N ILE A 116 16.35 -19.56 -2.63
CA ILE A 116 15.13 -20.32 -2.37
C ILE A 116 15.05 -20.59 -0.86
N ASP A 117 14.57 -19.58 -0.12
CA ASP A 117 14.64 -19.57 1.33
C ASP A 117 13.55 -18.65 1.92
N ILE A 118 13.31 -18.80 3.22
CA ILE A 118 12.37 -17.98 3.98
C ILE A 118 13.13 -17.18 5.02
N TRP A 119 12.69 -15.94 5.23
CA TRP A 119 13.21 -15.12 6.31
C TRP A 119 12.95 -15.78 7.68
N ARG A 120 14.02 -15.97 8.45
CA ARG A 120 13.98 -16.37 9.86
C ARG A 120 14.94 -15.49 10.63
N LYS A 121 14.56 -15.12 11.85
CA LYS A 121 15.34 -14.17 12.68
C LYS A 121 16.73 -14.70 12.99
N GLU A 122 16.84 -16.01 13.22
CA GLU A 122 18.07 -16.71 13.61
C GLU A 122 19.12 -16.69 12.48
N ASP A 123 18.65 -16.82 11.24
CA ASP A 123 19.47 -16.89 10.04
C ASP A 123 19.55 -15.55 9.29
N GLY A 124 18.80 -14.54 9.73
CA GLY A 124 18.48 -13.37 8.94
C GLY A 124 19.70 -12.56 8.47
N GLY A 125 20.75 -12.49 9.30
CA GLY A 125 21.98 -11.79 8.95
C GLY A 125 22.60 -12.26 7.64
N ARG A 126 22.56 -13.57 7.33
CA ARG A 126 23.13 -14.10 6.08
C ARG A 126 22.35 -13.67 4.84
N LEU A 127 21.04 -13.51 4.97
CA LEU A 127 20.17 -13.16 3.85
C LEU A 127 20.29 -11.68 3.50
N LEU A 128 20.51 -10.81 4.49
CA LEU A 128 20.63 -9.34 4.29
C LEU A 128 22.07 -8.84 4.18
N GLU A 129 23.05 -9.75 4.16
CA GLU A 129 24.47 -9.38 4.14
C GLU A 129 24.81 -8.48 2.94
N GLY A 130 25.41 -7.31 3.24
CA GLY A 130 25.82 -6.32 2.23
C GLY A 130 24.68 -5.51 1.63
N ALA A 131 23.46 -5.60 2.16
CA ALA A 131 22.32 -4.82 1.66
C ALA A 131 22.48 -3.33 1.98
N ASP A 132 22.43 -2.48 0.94
CA ASP A 132 22.21 -1.04 1.12
C ASP A 132 20.73 -0.74 1.39
N TRP A 133 19.85 -1.59 0.81
CA TRP A 133 18.41 -1.53 0.97
C TRP A 133 17.79 -2.92 1.05
N VAL A 134 16.80 -3.06 1.92
CA VAL A 134 15.93 -4.22 2.01
C VAL A 134 14.52 -3.83 1.59
N VAL A 135 13.91 -4.64 0.74
CA VAL A 135 12.51 -4.52 0.34
C VAL A 135 11.73 -5.66 0.97
N ASP A 136 10.77 -5.30 1.82
CA ASP A 136 9.83 -6.24 2.40
C ASP A 136 8.53 -6.30 1.59
N ALA A 137 8.34 -7.41 0.89
CA ALA A 137 7.14 -7.76 0.15
C ALA A 137 6.49 -9.06 0.67
N ILE A 138 6.72 -9.38 1.95
CA ILE A 138 6.15 -10.56 2.64
C ILE A 138 4.66 -10.35 2.90
N ASP A 139 3.87 -11.42 2.90
CA ASP A 139 2.44 -11.40 3.23
C ASP A 139 2.14 -11.84 4.68
N ASN A 140 2.95 -12.74 5.25
CA ASN A 140 2.87 -13.16 6.64
C ASN A 140 3.23 -12.03 7.61
N ILE A 141 2.32 -11.70 8.53
CA ILE A 141 2.46 -10.59 9.46
C ILE A 141 3.60 -10.81 10.46
N THR A 142 3.78 -12.04 10.94
CA THR A 142 4.80 -12.38 11.96
C THR A 142 6.19 -12.24 11.35
N THR A 143 6.45 -12.93 10.23
CA THR A 143 7.72 -12.85 9.50
C THR A 143 8.05 -11.42 9.06
N LYS A 144 7.03 -10.67 8.60
CA LYS A 144 7.17 -9.26 8.24
C LYS A 144 7.65 -8.41 9.42
N VAL A 145 6.98 -8.51 10.57
CA VAL A 145 7.36 -7.74 11.77
C VAL A 145 8.78 -8.08 12.20
N ASP A 146 9.16 -9.36 12.16
CA ASP A 146 10.51 -9.80 12.53
C ASP A 146 11.59 -9.22 11.60
N LEU A 147 11.35 -9.21 10.28
CA LEU A 147 12.24 -8.60 9.30
C LEU A 147 12.39 -7.09 9.55
N LEU A 148 11.27 -6.37 9.70
CA LEU A 148 11.28 -4.93 9.92
C LEU A 148 11.98 -4.56 11.21
N LYS A 149 11.76 -5.32 12.28
CA LYS A 149 12.48 -5.14 13.54
C LYS A 149 13.97 -5.40 13.38
N TYR A 150 14.36 -6.49 12.72
CA TYR A 150 15.76 -6.81 12.52
C TYR A 150 16.48 -5.69 11.77
N CYS A 151 15.91 -5.20 10.67
CA CYS A 151 16.48 -4.09 9.91
C CYS A 151 16.60 -2.82 10.76
N HIS A 152 15.55 -2.48 11.51
CA HIS A 152 15.56 -1.32 12.41
C HIS A 152 16.66 -1.43 13.49
N ASP A 153 16.76 -2.57 14.17
CA ASP A 153 17.72 -2.79 15.26
C ASP A 153 19.18 -2.78 14.77
N HIS A 154 19.43 -3.13 13.50
CA HIS A 154 20.77 -3.17 12.90
C HIS A 154 21.08 -1.96 12.01
N GLY A 155 20.18 -0.96 11.92
CA GLY A 155 20.37 0.22 11.08
C GLY A 155 20.38 -0.06 9.57
N ILE A 156 19.79 -1.18 9.14
CA ILE A 156 19.65 -1.55 7.73
C ILE A 156 18.44 -0.81 7.16
N LYS A 157 18.62 -0.07 6.05
CA LYS A 157 17.51 0.63 5.41
C LYS A 157 16.50 -0.36 4.87
N VAL A 158 15.24 -0.18 5.22
CA VAL A 158 14.16 -1.06 4.80
C VAL A 158 12.96 -0.27 4.30
N PHE A 159 12.31 -0.77 3.25
CA PHE A 159 11.04 -0.27 2.75
C PHE A 159 10.02 -1.41 2.71
N SER A 160 8.82 -1.19 3.24
CA SER A 160 7.81 -2.25 3.37
C SER A 160 6.56 -2.01 2.53
N SER A 161 6.06 -3.07 1.90
CA SER A 161 4.73 -3.10 1.28
C SER A 161 3.66 -3.51 2.28
N MET A 162 2.58 -2.73 2.34
CA MET A 162 1.36 -3.03 3.10
C MET A 162 0.32 -3.72 2.20
N GLY A 163 -0.97 -3.67 2.57
CA GLY A 163 -2.02 -4.44 1.92
C GLY A 163 -2.43 -3.86 0.56
N ALA A 164 -2.08 -4.56 -0.51
CA ALA A 164 -2.53 -4.26 -1.88
C ALA A 164 -3.78 -5.06 -2.31
N SER A 165 -4.18 -6.08 -1.55
CA SER A 165 -5.34 -6.92 -1.86
C SER A 165 -6.67 -6.23 -1.56
N ALA A 166 -7.75 -6.66 -2.24
CA ALA A 166 -9.11 -6.15 -2.08
C ALA A 166 -9.26 -4.62 -2.28
N LYS A 167 -8.44 -4.06 -3.17
CA LYS A 167 -8.37 -2.63 -3.50
C LYS A 167 -8.35 -2.43 -5.01
N CYS A 168 -8.87 -1.30 -5.50
CA CYS A 168 -8.90 -0.98 -6.92
C CYS A 168 -8.56 0.46 -7.28
N ASP A 169 -8.46 1.38 -6.33
CA ASP A 169 -8.22 2.81 -6.59
C ASP A 169 -6.71 3.14 -6.53
N PRO A 170 -6.03 3.32 -7.68
CA PRO A 170 -4.61 3.62 -7.70
C PRO A 170 -4.29 5.05 -7.19
N THR A 171 -5.27 5.95 -7.14
CA THR A 171 -5.07 7.34 -6.70
C THR A 171 -4.92 7.48 -5.19
N ARG A 172 -5.23 6.41 -4.46
CA ARG A 172 -5.18 6.34 -2.98
C ARG A 172 -3.91 5.68 -2.45
N ILE A 173 -2.98 5.29 -3.33
CA ILE A 173 -1.69 4.70 -2.97
C ILE A 173 -0.74 5.81 -2.54
N GLN A 174 -0.14 5.64 -1.36
CA GLN A 174 0.75 6.64 -0.77
C GLN A 174 1.98 6.00 -0.13
N ILE A 175 3.07 6.77 -0.10
CA ILE A 175 4.27 6.48 0.67
C ILE A 175 4.24 7.30 1.95
N SER A 176 4.39 6.66 3.10
CA SER A 176 4.47 7.34 4.40
C SER A 176 5.27 6.52 5.40
N ASP A 177 5.56 7.09 6.57
CA ASP A 177 6.04 6.30 7.70
C ASP A 177 4.94 5.36 8.22
N ILE A 178 5.32 4.17 8.68
CA ILE A 178 4.39 3.17 9.24
C ILE A 178 3.47 3.76 10.33
N SER A 179 3.94 4.75 11.10
CA SER A 179 3.18 5.41 12.16
C SER A 179 1.96 6.19 11.66
N TYR A 180 1.99 6.67 10.41
CA TYR A 180 0.95 7.50 9.80
C TYR A 180 -0.05 6.72 8.94
N THR A 181 0.12 5.40 8.81
CA THR A 181 -0.78 4.56 8.01
C THR A 181 -2.22 4.55 8.55
N ILE A 182 -3.20 4.64 7.65
CA ILE A 182 -4.65 4.65 7.94
C ILE A 182 -5.38 3.68 7.01
N TYR A 183 -6.56 3.22 7.41
CA TYR A 183 -7.47 2.35 6.62
C TYR A 183 -6.88 1.03 6.07
N ASP A 184 -5.63 0.69 6.36
CA ASP A 184 -4.99 -0.55 5.92
C ASP A 184 -4.91 -1.57 7.09
N PRO A 185 -5.64 -2.70 7.03
CA PRO A 185 -5.63 -3.71 8.10
C PRO A 185 -4.27 -4.37 8.32
N LEU A 186 -3.49 -4.57 7.25
CA LEU A 186 -2.15 -5.15 7.35
C LEU A 186 -1.22 -4.14 8.04
N ALA A 187 -1.24 -2.89 7.60
CA ALA A 187 -0.44 -1.82 8.22
C ALA A 187 -0.80 -1.62 9.69
N ARG A 188 -2.10 -1.64 10.04
CA ARG A 188 -2.57 -1.56 11.43
C ARG A 188 -2.00 -2.69 12.28
N SER A 189 -2.03 -3.92 11.78
CA SER A 189 -1.56 -5.11 12.50
C SER A 189 -0.04 -5.08 12.71
N VAL A 190 0.71 -4.77 11.64
CA VAL A 190 2.18 -4.63 11.66
C VAL A 190 2.60 -3.51 12.61
N ARG A 191 1.99 -2.32 12.47
CA ARG A 191 2.26 -1.15 13.33
C ARG A 191 2.00 -1.46 14.81
N ARG A 192 0.90 -2.15 15.14
CA ARG A 192 0.60 -2.52 16.53
C ARG A 192 1.67 -3.46 17.10
N ARG A 193 2.09 -4.48 16.34
CA ARG A 193 3.11 -5.43 16.78
C ARG A 193 4.50 -4.77 16.91
N LEU A 194 4.89 -3.92 15.96
CA LEU A 194 6.12 -3.14 16.04
C LEU A 194 6.16 -2.22 17.27
N ARG A 195 5.04 -1.55 17.59
CA ARG A 195 4.94 -0.70 18.79
C ARG A 195 5.12 -1.48 20.09
N LEU A 196 4.58 -2.70 20.16
CA LEU A 196 4.79 -3.59 21.31
C LEU A 196 6.26 -4.01 21.46
N GLN A 197 7.02 -3.98 20.36
CA GLN A 197 8.46 -4.27 20.34
C GLN A 197 9.34 -3.01 20.43
N GLY A 198 8.75 -1.85 20.76
CA GLY A 198 9.46 -0.59 20.97
C GLY A 198 9.67 0.27 19.72
N ILE A 199 9.16 -0.13 18.56
CA ILE A 199 9.33 0.60 17.29
C ILE A 199 8.05 1.37 16.98
N SER A 200 8.10 2.70 17.10
CA SER A 200 6.94 3.57 16.92
C SER A 200 6.87 4.27 15.56
N SER A 201 8.01 4.48 14.90
CA SER A 201 8.21 5.16 13.61
C SER A 201 9.61 4.82 13.03
N GLY A 202 9.93 5.33 11.85
CA GLY A 202 11.24 5.21 11.20
C GLY A 202 11.27 4.18 10.06
N ILE A 203 10.12 3.65 9.65
CA ILE A 203 10.02 2.63 8.59
C ILE A 203 9.12 3.19 7.50
N PRO A 204 9.67 3.53 6.31
CA PRO A 204 8.87 3.96 5.18
C PRO A 204 8.10 2.77 4.58
N VAL A 205 6.84 3.02 4.25
CA VAL A 205 5.92 2.02 3.72
C VAL A 205 5.08 2.56 2.58
N VAL A 206 4.70 1.68 1.66
CA VAL A 206 3.64 1.94 0.68
C VAL A 206 2.35 1.28 1.15
N TYR A 207 1.27 2.04 1.16
CA TYR A 207 -0.06 1.56 1.52
C TYR A 207 -1.11 2.30 0.70
N SER A 208 -2.35 1.85 0.76
CA SER A 208 -3.48 2.57 0.18
C SER A 208 -4.46 2.98 1.27
N THR A 209 -4.93 4.22 1.20
CA THR A 209 -5.98 4.77 2.08
C THR A 209 -7.37 4.29 1.69
N GLU A 210 -7.53 3.53 0.60
CA GLU A 210 -8.79 2.91 0.20
C GLU A 210 -9.27 1.94 1.28
N VAL A 211 -10.49 2.17 1.77
CA VAL A 211 -11.20 1.18 2.58
C VAL A 211 -11.61 0.05 1.64
N PRO A 212 -11.23 -1.22 1.91
CA PRO A 212 -11.64 -2.35 1.08
C PRO A 212 -13.18 -2.39 0.94
N GLY A 213 -13.68 -2.39 -0.30
CA GLY A 213 -15.12 -2.44 -0.60
C GLY A 213 -15.69 -3.87 -0.60
N ASP A 214 -16.59 -4.17 -1.55
CA ASP A 214 -17.38 -5.42 -1.64
C ASP A 214 -16.58 -6.71 -1.92
N VAL A 215 -15.26 -6.63 -2.00
CA VAL A 215 -14.40 -7.77 -2.35
C VAL A 215 -14.23 -8.69 -1.13
N LYS A 216 -15.14 -9.65 -1.02
CA LYS A 216 -15.13 -10.67 0.05
C LYS A 216 -14.01 -11.69 -0.16
N LEU A 217 -13.61 -12.33 0.93
CA LEU A 217 -12.71 -13.49 0.91
C LEU A 217 -13.30 -14.58 0.01
N LEU A 218 -12.48 -15.18 -0.85
CA LEU A 218 -12.95 -16.30 -1.67
C LEU A 218 -13.35 -17.48 -0.76
N PRO A 219 -14.47 -18.16 -1.07
CA PRO A 219 -14.83 -19.39 -0.37
C PRO A 219 -13.75 -20.44 -0.59
N LEU A 220 -13.50 -21.26 0.43
CA LEU A 220 -12.57 -22.38 0.31
C LEU A 220 -13.18 -23.45 -0.62
N PRO A 221 -12.38 -24.15 -1.43
CA PRO A 221 -12.85 -25.34 -2.13
C PRO A 221 -13.43 -26.36 -1.13
N GLU A 222 -14.55 -26.99 -1.47
CA GLU A 222 -15.24 -27.95 -0.57
C GLU A 222 -14.35 -29.12 -0.14
N GLU A 223 -13.33 -29.47 -0.94
CA GLU A 223 -12.34 -30.50 -0.64
C GLU A 223 -11.41 -30.14 0.54
N GLU A 224 -11.14 -28.86 0.79
CA GLU A 224 -10.33 -28.43 1.94
C GLU A 224 -11.16 -28.44 3.24
N PHE A 225 -12.47 -28.23 3.16
CA PHE A 225 -13.37 -28.36 4.32
C PHE A 225 -13.37 -29.79 4.91
N GLN A 226 -13.10 -30.81 4.10
CA GLN A 226 -13.06 -32.20 4.54
C GLN A 226 -11.77 -32.60 5.27
N LYS A 227 -10.70 -31.80 5.15
CA LYS A 227 -9.37 -32.13 5.68
C LYS A 227 -9.11 -31.66 7.11
N GLY A 228 -10.08 -31.03 7.77
CA GLY A 228 -10.01 -30.62 9.18
C GLY A 228 -10.32 -29.13 9.42
N PRO A 229 -10.25 -28.67 10.68
CA PRO A 229 -10.47 -27.27 11.01
C PRO A 229 -9.44 -26.37 10.30
N VAL A 230 -9.91 -25.26 9.72
CA VAL A 230 -9.20 -24.33 8.83
C VAL A 230 -7.82 -23.86 9.34
N LYS A 231 -7.54 -23.92 10.65
CA LYS A 231 -6.20 -23.59 11.19
C LYS A 231 -5.12 -24.65 10.91
N GLU A 232 -5.50 -25.89 10.63
CA GLU A 232 -4.59 -27.05 10.51
C GLU A 232 -4.25 -27.41 9.06
N LEU A 233 -4.76 -26.64 8.09
CA LEU A 233 -4.55 -26.89 6.65
C LEU A 233 -3.41 -26.06 6.04
N GLY A 234 -2.83 -25.14 6.81
CA GLY A 234 -1.59 -24.49 6.43
C GLY A 234 -0.41 -25.47 6.56
N VAL A 235 0.50 -25.47 5.60
CA VAL A 235 1.80 -26.17 5.74
C VAL A 235 2.62 -25.60 6.93
N PHE A 236 2.25 -24.42 7.41
CA PHE A 236 2.73 -23.77 8.64
C PHE A 236 1.56 -23.08 9.36
N ASP A 237 1.63 -23.00 10.70
CA ASP A 237 0.56 -22.57 11.64
C ASP A 237 -0.03 -21.15 11.42
N ASP A 238 0.52 -20.35 10.51
CA ASP A 238 0.21 -18.90 10.39
C ASP A 238 -0.11 -18.43 8.95
N PHE A 239 -0.33 -19.34 8.00
CA PHE A 239 -0.74 -18.95 6.63
C PHE A 239 -2.25 -18.65 6.54
N ARG A 240 -2.63 -17.56 5.85
CA ARG A 240 -4.05 -17.25 5.62
C ARG A 240 -4.65 -18.25 4.65
N VAL A 241 -5.47 -19.15 5.18
CA VAL A 241 -6.18 -20.18 4.39
C VAL A 241 -7.18 -19.57 3.39
N ARG A 242 -7.70 -18.37 3.66
CA ARG A 242 -8.58 -17.64 2.75
C ARG A 242 -7.81 -16.59 1.92
N ILE A 243 -7.88 -16.73 0.60
CA ILE A 243 -7.22 -15.84 -0.37
C ILE A 243 -8.08 -14.57 -0.54
N LEU A 244 -7.47 -13.40 -0.28
CA LEU A 244 -8.04 -12.12 -0.68
C LEU A 244 -7.84 -11.92 -2.19
N PRO A 245 -8.89 -11.62 -2.96
CA PRO A 245 -8.74 -11.27 -4.36
C PRO A 245 -7.79 -10.08 -4.56
N VAL A 246 -7.00 -10.13 -5.63
CA VAL A 246 -6.01 -9.11 -5.97
C VAL A 246 -6.22 -8.66 -7.40
N LEU A 247 -6.44 -7.36 -7.59
CA LEU A 247 -6.41 -6.72 -8.90
C LEU A 247 -4.95 -6.49 -9.30
N GLY A 248 -4.46 -7.24 -10.30
CA GLY A 248 -3.04 -7.30 -10.69
C GLY A 248 -2.27 -5.97 -10.74
N PRO A 249 -2.82 -4.89 -11.33
CA PRO A 249 -2.19 -3.58 -11.35
C PRO A 249 -1.79 -3.00 -9.99
N LEU A 250 -2.54 -3.27 -8.91
CA LEU A 250 -2.31 -2.66 -7.60
C LEU A 250 -0.96 -3.06 -6.98
N PRO A 251 -0.65 -4.36 -6.79
CA PRO A 251 0.67 -4.76 -6.29
C PRO A 251 1.81 -4.34 -7.24
N SER A 252 1.58 -4.27 -8.56
CA SER A 252 2.55 -3.71 -9.50
C SER A 252 2.85 -2.24 -9.18
N ILE A 253 1.83 -1.41 -9.02
CA ILE A 253 1.98 0.01 -8.68
C ILE A 253 2.67 0.17 -7.32
N PHE A 254 2.37 -0.67 -6.32
CA PHE A 254 3.09 -0.69 -5.05
C PHE A 254 4.59 -0.96 -5.27
N GLY A 255 4.93 -1.96 -6.10
CA GLY A 255 6.30 -2.24 -6.47
C GLY A 255 7.00 -1.05 -7.13
N LEU A 256 6.32 -0.37 -8.06
CA LEU A 256 6.86 0.81 -8.73
C LEU A 256 7.08 2.00 -7.77
N HIS A 257 6.22 2.19 -6.77
CA HIS A 257 6.41 3.19 -5.72
C HIS A 257 7.68 2.90 -4.90
N ILE A 258 7.86 1.64 -4.49
CA ILE A 258 9.04 1.19 -3.73
C ILE A 258 10.32 1.43 -4.55
N SER A 259 10.34 0.99 -5.82
CA SER A 259 11.50 1.18 -6.69
C SER A 259 11.84 2.65 -6.87
N THR A 260 10.83 3.50 -7.12
CA THR A 260 11.04 4.95 -7.31
C THR A 260 11.63 5.58 -6.05
N TYR A 261 11.11 5.22 -4.87
CA TYR A 261 11.63 5.73 -3.59
C TYR A 261 13.09 5.33 -3.38
N ILE A 262 13.42 4.04 -3.55
CA ILE A 262 14.78 3.52 -3.34
C ILE A 262 15.76 4.17 -4.32
N LEU A 263 15.40 4.30 -5.60
CA LEU A 263 16.26 4.94 -6.61
C LEU A 263 16.55 6.40 -6.27
N CYS A 264 15.52 7.15 -5.88
CA CYS A 264 15.66 8.55 -5.46
C CYS A 264 16.56 8.69 -4.23
N GLU A 265 16.39 7.82 -3.23
CA GLU A 265 17.25 7.79 -2.03
C GLU A 265 18.70 7.43 -2.37
N MET A 266 18.92 6.38 -3.18
CA MET A 266 20.25 5.96 -3.62
C MET A 266 20.96 7.08 -4.39
N ALA A 267 20.25 7.76 -5.29
CA ALA A 267 20.79 8.87 -6.07
C ALA A 267 20.98 10.17 -5.27
N LYS A 268 20.77 10.16 -3.95
CA LYS A 268 20.80 11.36 -3.07
C LYS A 268 19.85 12.46 -3.54
N LYS A 269 18.74 12.09 -4.19
CA LYS A 269 17.66 12.99 -4.62
C LYS A 269 16.36 12.53 -3.96
N PRO A 270 16.28 12.59 -2.61
CA PRO A 270 15.17 12.01 -1.86
C PRO A 270 13.84 12.68 -2.25
N ILE A 271 12.74 11.95 -2.08
CA ILE A 271 11.40 12.52 -2.28
C ILE A 271 11.14 13.52 -1.15
N LEU A 272 11.38 14.80 -1.42
CA LEU A 272 11.17 15.89 -0.48
C LEU A 272 9.67 16.14 -0.31
N ASN A 273 9.20 16.17 0.94
CA ASN A 273 7.81 16.47 1.30
C ASN A 273 6.79 15.52 0.62
N PRO A 274 6.76 14.22 0.98
CA PRO A 274 5.63 13.37 0.60
C PRO A 274 4.34 14.07 1.01
N LEU A 275 3.35 14.10 0.12
CA LEU A 275 2.10 14.85 0.32
C LEU A 275 1.60 14.60 1.74
N PRO A 276 1.43 15.64 2.57
CA PRO A 276 1.00 15.45 3.93
C PRO A 276 -0.44 14.90 3.90
N ILE A 277 -0.59 13.60 4.13
CA ILE A 277 -1.82 13.04 4.70
C ILE A 277 -2.03 13.61 6.11
N LYS A 278 -0.94 14.09 6.72
CA LYS A 278 -0.91 14.84 7.97
C LYS A 278 -1.80 16.09 7.86
N ASN A 279 -2.71 16.23 8.83
CA ASN A 279 -3.75 17.26 8.99
C ASN A 279 -5.14 16.92 8.47
N ARG A 280 -5.37 15.75 7.87
CA ARG A 280 -6.75 15.29 7.68
C ARG A 280 -7.50 15.14 9.00
N ARG A 281 -6.84 14.68 10.06
CA ARG A 281 -7.44 14.67 11.40
C ARG A 281 -7.84 16.06 11.90
N LYS A 282 -6.98 17.08 11.72
CA LYS A 282 -7.35 18.47 12.06
C LYS A 282 -8.49 19.01 11.20
N LEU A 283 -8.54 18.60 9.93
CA LEU A 283 -9.67 18.89 9.05
C LEU A 283 -10.94 18.22 9.59
N TYR A 284 -10.90 16.96 9.99
CA TYR A 284 -12.04 16.22 10.53
C TYR A 284 -12.50 16.79 11.87
N GLU A 285 -11.57 17.09 12.79
CA GLU A 285 -11.84 17.79 14.05
C GLU A 285 -12.50 19.15 13.80
N ARG A 286 -12.04 19.90 12.79
CA ARG A 286 -12.66 21.16 12.37
C ARG A 286 -14.06 20.94 11.82
N LEU A 287 -14.22 20.00 10.89
CA LEU A 287 -15.52 19.68 10.27
C LEU A 287 -16.53 19.21 11.31
N LEU A 288 -16.12 18.36 12.25
CA LEU A 288 -16.94 17.88 13.36
C LEU A 288 -17.35 19.01 14.29
N ARG A 289 -16.43 19.91 14.63
CA ARG A 289 -16.71 21.12 15.43
C ARG A 289 -17.68 22.06 14.73
N ASP A 290 -17.47 22.28 13.44
CA ASP A 290 -18.32 23.14 12.61
C ASP A 290 -19.72 22.53 12.43
N LEU A 291 -19.83 21.19 12.35
CA LEU A 291 -21.09 20.46 12.33
C LEU A 291 -21.82 20.57 13.66
N LEU A 292 -21.12 20.41 14.80
CA LEU A 292 -21.69 20.55 16.14
C LEU A 292 -22.33 21.92 16.36
N HIS A 293 -21.68 22.98 15.89
CA HIS A 293 -22.22 24.34 15.96
C HIS A 293 -23.49 24.50 15.12
N ARG A 294 -23.55 23.89 13.94
CA ARG A 294 -24.74 23.92 13.07
C ARG A 294 -25.89 23.12 13.65
N GLU A 295 -25.62 21.94 14.18
CA GLU A 295 -26.62 21.10 14.85
C GLU A 295 -27.22 21.81 16.07
N SER A 296 -26.38 22.51 16.83
CA SER A 296 -26.85 23.32 17.97
C SER A 296 -27.76 24.46 17.52
N LYS A 297 -27.43 25.11 16.39
CA LYS A 297 -28.30 26.15 15.79
C LYS A 297 -29.60 25.59 15.24
N LEU A 298 -29.57 24.43 14.58
CA LEU A 298 -30.74 23.80 13.97
C LEU A 298 -31.74 23.35 15.05
N THR A 299 -31.26 22.74 16.13
CA THR A 299 -32.09 22.24 17.23
C THR A 299 -32.46 23.32 18.25
N GLY A 300 -31.77 24.46 18.24
CA GLY A 300 -31.90 25.50 19.26
C GLY A 300 -31.36 25.11 20.64
N GLN A 301 -30.67 23.98 20.75
CA GLN A 301 -30.10 23.45 21.99
C GLN A 301 -28.57 23.44 21.94
N ILE A 302 -27.90 23.59 23.08
CA ILE A 302 -26.45 23.46 23.16
C ILE A 302 -26.09 21.97 23.11
N ILE A 303 -25.55 21.51 21.98
CA ILE A 303 -25.11 20.13 21.80
C ILE A 303 -23.62 20.04 22.13
N ASN A 304 -23.27 19.27 23.17
CA ASN A 304 -21.88 19.08 23.58
C ASN A 304 -21.20 17.87 22.89
N LYS A 305 -22.00 16.95 22.32
CA LYS A 305 -21.51 15.73 21.69
C LYS A 305 -22.43 15.32 20.54
N LEU A 306 -21.85 15.01 19.39
CA LEU A 306 -22.56 14.49 18.23
C LEU A 306 -22.67 12.95 18.29
N PRO A 307 -23.66 12.36 17.59
CA PRO A 307 -23.78 10.91 17.41
C PRO A 307 -22.71 10.31 16.47
N ILE A 308 -21.88 11.14 15.83
CA ILE A 308 -20.76 10.75 14.97
C ILE A 308 -19.44 11.33 15.50
N ASP A 309 -18.31 10.69 15.22
CA ASP A 309 -16.97 11.09 15.67
C ASP A 309 -16.01 11.54 14.53
N ASP A 310 -14.72 11.72 14.83
CA ASP A 310 -13.71 12.16 13.84
C ASP A 310 -13.41 11.10 12.78
N ASP A 311 -13.55 9.81 13.11
CA ASP A 311 -13.37 8.70 12.17
C ASP A 311 -14.60 8.59 11.24
N ASP A 312 -15.81 8.81 11.76
CA ASP A 312 -17.05 8.89 10.97
C ASP A 312 -17.01 10.04 9.96
N VAL A 313 -16.53 11.22 10.39
CA VAL A 313 -16.33 12.37 9.51
C VAL A 313 -15.34 12.05 8.41
N ALA A 314 -14.28 11.29 8.71
CA ALA A 314 -13.31 10.86 7.74
C ALA A 314 -13.94 9.92 6.69
N LEU A 315 -14.74 8.96 7.13
CA LEU A 315 -15.50 8.05 6.26
C LEU A 315 -16.44 8.84 5.33
N ILE A 316 -17.23 9.76 5.89
CA ILE A 316 -18.17 10.58 5.11
C ILE A 316 -17.40 11.41 4.07
N PHE A 317 -16.38 12.15 4.51
CA PHE A 317 -15.69 13.08 3.64
C PHE A 317 -14.85 12.37 2.57
N GLU A 318 -14.10 11.34 2.92
CA GLU A 318 -13.12 10.71 2.04
C GLU A 318 -13.65 9.52 1.25
N ASP A 319 -14.55 8.74 1.82
CA ASP A 319 -14.97 7.47 1.21
C ASP A 319 -16.31 7.64 0.50
N LEU A 320 -17.31 8.20 1.19
CA LEU A 320 -18.63 8.43 0.59
C LEU A 320 -18.61 9.59 -0.39
N HIS A 321 -18.03 10.73 0.03
CA HIS A 321 -18.02 11.95 -0.77
C HIS A 321 -16.75 12.14 -1.59
N ARG A 322 -15.71 11.32 -1.38
CA ARG A 322 -14.44 11.37 -2.15
C ARG A 322 -13.80 12.74 -2.20
N GLY A 323 -13.90 13.48 -1.10
CA GLY A 323 -13.42 14.86 -0.96
C GLY A 323 -14.14 15.85 -1.87
N ARG A 324 -15.37 15.58 -2.29
CA ARG A 324 -16.16 16.41 -3.22
C ARG A 324 -17.52 16.77 -2.65
N SER A 325 -18.09 17.85 -3.17
CA SER A 325 -19.48 18.20 -2.86
C SER A 325 -20.46 17.12 -3.36
N VAL A 326 -21.56 16.93 -2.64
CA VAL A 326 -22.72 16.14 -3.06
C VAL A 326 -23.42 16.70 -4.29
N VAL A 327 -23.29 17.98 -4.57
CA VAL A 327 -23.97 18.64 -5.70
C VAL A 327 -23.15 18.45 -6.99
N PRO A 328 -23.73 17.92 -8.08
CA PRO A 328 -23.11 17.89 -9.40
C PRO A 328 -22.69 19.30 -9.85
N PRO A 329 -21.49 19.48 -10.43
CA PRO A 329 -20.58 18.47 -10.99
C PRO A 329 -19.60 17.82 -9.99
N HIS A 330 -19.92 17.85 -8.68
CA HIS A 330 -19.07 17.37 -7.59
C HIS A 330 -17.70 18.08 -7.56
N PRO A 331 -17.70 19.42 -7.45
CA PRO A 331 -16.46 20.16 -7.32
C PRO A 331 -15.70 19.72 -6.06
N VAL A 332 -14.38 19.85 -6.08
CA VAL A 332 -13.55 19.74 -4.87
C VAL A 332 -13.78 21.03 -4.08
N PRO A 333 -14.40 20.97 -2.89
CA PRO A 333 -14.73 22.16 -2.14
C PRO A 333 -13.48 22.80 -1.56
N SER A 334 -13.34 24.10 -1.78
CA SER A 334 -12.34 24.95 -1.12
C SER A 334 -12.60 25.05 0.39
N ARG A 335 -13.88 25.07 0.79
CA ARG A 335 -14.33 25.07 2.19
C ARG A 335 -15.37 23.97 2.40
N PRO A 336 -14.92 22.70 2.57
CA PRO A 336 -15.84 21.59 2.80
C PRO A 336 -16.68 21.84 4.05
N THR A 337 -17.97 21.54 3.96
CA THR A 337 -18.94 21.74 5.02
C THR A 337 -19.82 20.51 5.14
N LEU A 338 -19.92 19.94 6.35
CA LEU A 338 -20.84 18.86 6.67
C LEU A 338 -22.17 19.42 7.18
N MET A 339 -23.28 18.78 6.79
CA MET A 339 -24.61 19.03 7.33
C MET A 339 -25.55 17.85 7.11
N ARG A 340 -26.72 17.89 7.75
CA ARG A 340 -27.80 16.95 7.45
C ARG A 340 -28.29 17.12 6.02
N TRP A 341 -28.62 16.02 5.35
CA TRP A 341 -29.31 16.09 4.05
C TRP A 341 -30.79 16.41 4.22
N ASP A 342 -31.47 15.69 5.12
CA ASP A 342 -32.82 16.01 5.55
C ASP A 342 -32.78 16.61 6.96
N PRO A 343 -33.11 17.90 7.14
CA PRO A 343 -33.17 18.53 8.45
C PRO A 343 -34.20 17.91 9.41
N ALA A 344 -35.23 17.24 8.90
CA ALA A 344 -36.27 16.61 9.70
C ALA A 344 -35.82 15.29 10.33
N GLU A 345 -34.88 14.59 9.69
CA GLU A 345 -34.31 13.33 10.16
C GLU A 345 -33.11 13.57 11.10
N PRO A 346 -32.81 12.65 12.04
CA PRO A 346 -31.67 12.81 12.95
C PRO A 346 -30.33 12.79 12.20
N LEU A 347 -29.29 13.36 12.83
CA LEU A 347 -27.93 13.26 12.30
C LEU A 347 -27.44 11.82 12.44
N THR A 348 -27.23 11.17 11.31
CA THR A 348 -26.62 9.83 11.20
C THR A 348 -25.58 9.86 10.08
N LEU A 349 -24.85 8.75 9.90
CA LEU A 349 -23.95 8.60 8.76
C LEU A 349 -24.72 8.72 7.42
N GLU A 350 -25.90 8.10 7.36
CA GLU A 350 -26.77 8.06 6.18
C GLU A 350 -27.42 9.40 5.87
N ASN A 351 -27.62 10.24 6.88
CA ASN A 351 -28.22 11.55 6.73
C ASN A 351 -27.18 12.69 6.79
N CYS A 352 -25.88 12.42 6.63
CA CYS A 352 -24.85 13.47 6.65
C CYS A 352 -24.12 13.57 5.31
N VAL A 353 -24.03 14.78 4.77
CA VAL A 353 -23.46 15.04 3.45
C VAL A 353 -22.42 16.16 3.46
N VAL A 354 -21.53 16.14 2.47
CA VAL A 354 -20.52 17.18 2.22
C VAL A 354 -20.97 18.13 1.13
N PHE A 355 -20.86 19.43 1.40
CA PHE A 355 -21.08 20.53 0.46
C PHE A 355 -19.84 21.44 0.36
N GLU A 356 -19.76 22.26 -0.69
CA GLU A 356 -19.03 23.53 -0.63
C GLU A 356 -19.80 24.51 0.28
N PHE A 357 -19.09 25.45 0.92
CA PHE A 357 -19.69 26.37 1.90
C PHE A 357 -20.91 27.14 1.35
N ALA A 358 -20.85 27.63 0.11
CA ALA A 358 -21.96 28.36 -0.50
C ALA A 358 -23.19 27.48 -0.75
N GLU A 359 -22.98 26.20 -1.05
CA GLU A 359 -24.05 25.23 -1.26
C GLU A 359 -24.68 24.85 0.08
N ALA A 360 -23.88 24.68 1.13
CA ALA A 360 -24.38 24.42 2.48
C ALA A 360 -25.29 25.55 2.98
N GLU A 361 -24.90 26.81 2.74
CA GLU A 361 -25.72 27.98 3.07
C GLU A 361 -27.04 28.00 2.29
N LYS A 362 -27.03 27.57 1.02
CA LYS A 362 -28.25 27.45 0.21
C LYS A 362 -29.16 26.35 0.74
N HIS A 363 -28.60 25.19 1.03
CA HIS A 363 -29.33 24.04 1.56
C HIS A 363 -29.96 24.31 2.94
N ALA A 364 -29.31 25.13 3.77
CA ALA A 364 -29.84 25.51 5.07
C ALA A 364 -31.05 26.48 4.99
N ARG A 365 -31.21 27.21 3.89
CA ARG A 365 -32.26 28.24 3.73
C ARG A 365 -33.50 27.72 3.01
N GLU A 366 -33.31 26.82 2.06
CA GLU A 366 -34.34 26.35 1.16
C GLU A 366 -34.48 24.82 1.29
N LEU A 367 -35.70 24.32 1.47
CA LEU A 367 -35.99 22.87 1.46
C LEU A 367 -36.13 22.39 0.01
N ASN A 368 -35.63 21.19 -0.31
CA ASN A 368 -35.73 20.54 -1.64
C ASN A 368 -35.11 21.29 -2.84
N VAL A 369 -33.98 21.96 -2.63
CA VAL A 369 -33.29 22.80 -3.64
C VAL A 369 -32.66 22.03 -4.80
N TRP A 370 -32.25 20.79 -4.55
CA TRP A 370 -31.24 20.12 -5.38
C TRP A 370 -31.82 19.13 -6.40
N GLY A 371 -33.13 18.86 -6.37
CA GLY A 371 -33.81 17.98 -7.32
C GLY A 371 -33.45 16.50 -7.20
N GLU A 372 -34.09 15.65 -8.02
CA GLU A 372 -33.99 14.19 -7.94
C GLU A 372 -32.58 13.64 -8.22
N ALA A 373 -31.81 14.28 -9.10
CA ALA A 373 -30.47 13.80 -9.45
C ALA A 373 -29.52 13.81 -8.24
N VAL A 374 -29.64 14.80 -7.36
CA VAL A 374 -28.81 14.88 -6.15
C VAL A 374 -29.33 13.95 -5.06
N GLN A 375 -30.66 13.81 -4.94
CA GLN A 375 -31.28 12.82 -4.04
C GLN A 375 -30.81 11.40 -4.35
N GLN A 376 -30.75 11.01 -5.62
CA GLN A 376 -30.26 9.68 -6.03
C GLN A 376 -28.80 9.44 -5.62
N VAL A 377 -27.95 10.47 -5.64
CA VAL A 377 -26.56 10.38 -5.17
C VAL A 377 -26.51 10.12 -3.66
N VAL A 378 -27.36 10.78 -2.89
CA VAL A 378 -27.47 10.60 -1.44
C VAL A 378 -28.00 9.20 -1.12
N ASP A 379 -29.08 8.77 -1.77
CA ASP A 379 -29.68 7.44 -1.57
C ASP A 379 -28.67 6.32 -1.86
N ARG A 380 -27.85 6.47 -2.91
CA ARG A 380 -26.78 5.53 -3.23
C ARG A 380 -25.74 5.47 -2.11
N ARG A 381 -25.31 6.61 -1.58
CA ARG A 381 -24.32 6.68 -0.50
C ARG A 381 -24.84 6.11 0.81
N SER A 382 -26.11 6.31 1.13
CA SER A 382 -26.74 5.68 2.30
C SER A 382 -26.74 4.16 2.20
N LYS A 383 -26.94 3.60 1.00
CA LYS A 383 -26.80 2.14 0.78
C LYS A 383 -25.36 1.66 0.96
N GLU A 384 -24.36 2.44 0.52
CA GLU A 384 -22.94 2.13 0.74
C GLU A 384 -22.61 2.07 2.24
N ILE A 385 -23.15 2.98 3.05
CA ILE A 385 -22.96 2.99 4.52
C ILE A 385 -23.53 1.73 5.18
N ILE A 386 -24.72 1.30 4.78
CA ILE A 386 -25.34 0.06 5.29
C ILE A 386 -24.42 -1.14 5.00
N GLY A 387 -23.87 -1.21 3.78
CA GLY A 387 -22.88 -2.23 3.41
C GLY A 387 -21.60 -2.20 4.26
N TYR A 388 -21.09 -1.01 4.61
CA TYR A 388 -19.93 -0.88 5.49
C TYR A 388 -20.19 -1.36 6.93
N ARG A 389 -21.39 -1.11 7.47
CA ARG A 389 -21.78 -1.56 8.82
C ARG A 389 -21.89 -3.08 8.93
N GLU A 390 -22.44 -3.74 7.89
CA GLU A 390 -22.50 -5.20 7.82
C GLU A 390 -21.11 -5.87 7.75
N TRP A 391 -20.07 -5.10 7.37
CA TRP A 391 -18.69 -5.58 7.26
C TRP A 391 -17.85 -5.40 8.53
N THR A 392 -18.22 -4.48 9.41
CA THR A 392 -17.45 -4.10 10.61
C THR A 392 -17.97 -4.72 11.91
N LEU A 393 -19.21 -5.21 11.91
CA LEU A 393 -19.79 -6.12 12.90
C LEU A 393 -19.41 -7.57 12.57
#